data_AF-A0A349N782-F1
#
_entry.id   AF-A0A349N782-F1
#
_cell.length_a   1.000
_cell.length_b   1.000
_cell.length_c   1.000
_cell.angle_alpha   90.00
_cell.angle_beta   90.00
_cell.angle_gamma   90.00
#
_symmetry.space_group_name_H-M   'P 1'
#
loop_
_entity.id
_entity.type
_entity.pdbx_description
1 polymer ?
#
loop_
_entity_poly.entity_id
_entity_poly.type
_entity_poly.pdbx_seq_one_letter_code
_entity_poly.pdbx_strand_id
1 'polypeptide(L)'
;RLVTAMWTTLGANMLAMSVQRHDEVLAATSHLPHLLAYSIVDVLAKEEKSGDIFRYAAGGFADFSRLASSDARMWSDIFVANRVASAEVLGSMITALQGLKTALETSPDTQLGTDLHALFSEAKRTREAFINTHYNPTANTHMNGKSVVFIAGQRCSSPPQIKGRVRVPGDKSISHRAIIFGAIAEGRTEVSGFLEGEDALNTVAAFRELGVTIVGPENGKLSIIGVGRNGLSAPRKPLYMGNSGTAMRLLSGLLAAQGFDSELSGDESLTKRPMARVVEPLRLMGASINAQVGGRPPLQIAPAKLHGIHYAMPIASAQVKSCLLLAGLYADGVTEISEPGICRDHTERMLEGFGYPLTRSADGSTVSLEGGHPLRATTIDVPSDISSATFFLVAAAICPGSDVVLEHVGINPTRIGVINILKLMGADISILNPRSVGGEPVAELAIKYAPLHGVTIPESQIPLAIDEFPALFIAAAVAQGETVLRGAEELRVKESDRLAAMAAGLERIGVDCEMFTDGIRISGDPEACFAAAEIDSLGDHRIAMAFAIASLRAAGELRILNCANVATSFPNFVELSSTLGLEIRVEHA
;
A
#
# COMPACT_ATOMS: atom_id res chain seq x y z
N ARG A 1 3.82 -15.99 37.02
CA ARG A 1 4.62 -14.90 37.63
C ARG A 1 5.89 -14.62 36.82
N LEU A 2 6.82 -15.57 36.65
CA LEU A 2 8.02 -15.35 35.81
C LEU A 2 7.68 -15.07 34.33
N VAL A 3 6.75 -15.84 33.74
CA VAL A 3 6.27 -15.63 32.36
C VAL A 3 5.60 -14.27 32.20
N THR A 4 4.73 -13.89 33.15
CA THR A 4 4.07 -12.58 33.17
C THR A 4 5.10 -11.45 33.25
N ALA A 5 6.08 -11.55 34.15
CA ALA A 5 7.12 -10.55 34.31
C ALA A 5 7.97 -10.41 33.03
N MET A 6 8.35 -11.53 32.41
CA MET A 6 9.08 -11.53 31.14
C MET A 6 8.31 -10.73 30.06
N TRP A 7 7.04 -11.04 29.85
CA TRP A 7 6.23 -10.36 28.83
C TRP A 7 5.97 -8.89 29.15
N THR A 8 5.72 -8.56 30.42
CA THR A 8 5.55 -7.16 30.84
C THR A 8 6.84 -6.36 30.68
N THR A 9 8.02 -6.95 30.93
CA THR A 9 9.32 -6.31 30.66
C THR A 9 9.55 -6.04 29.17
N LEU A 10 8.95 -6.83 28.29
CA LEU A 10 8.96 -6.62 26.84
C LEU A 10 7.87 -5.63 26.36
N GLY A 11 7.18 -4.94 27.27
CA GLY A 11 6.16 -3.95 26.94
C GLY A 11 4.78 -4.53 26.59
N ALA A 12 4.55 -5.83 26.78
CA ALA A 12 3.26 -6.44 26.51
C ALA A 12 2.24 -6.11 27.61
N ASN A 13 1.03 -5.73 27.20
CA ASN A 13 -0.11 -5.63 28.10
C ASN A 13 -0.67 -7.03 28.37
N MET A 14 -0.39 -7.56 29.56
CA MET A 14 -0.76 -8.94 29.92
C MET A 14 -2.15 -8.99 30.56
N LEU A 15 -3.09 -9.61 29.86
CA LEU A 15 -4.40 -9.97 30.42
C LEU A 15 -4.36 -11.42 30.91
N ALA A 16 -4.45 -11.61 32.22
CA ALA A 16 -4.56 -12.93 32.81
C ALA A 16 -6.04 -13.29 33.01
N MET A 17 -6.38 -14.54 32.69
CA MET A 17 -7.70 -15.10 32.98
C MET A 17 -7.55 -16.55 33.46
N SER A 18 -8.56 -17.07 34.15
CA SER A 18 -8.59 -18.49 34.52
C SER A 18 -8.83 -19.34 33.27
N VAL A 19 -8.43 -20.62 33.32
CA VAL A 19 -8.69 -21.59 32.24
C VAL A 19 -10.19 -21.66 31.93
N GLN A 20 -11.02 -21.74 32.98
CA GLN A 20 -12.46 -21.75 32.81
C GLN A 20 -12.98 -20.49 32.12
N ARG A 21 -12.48 -19.30 32.51
CA ARG A 21 -12.91 -18.05 31.89
C ARG A 21 -12.43 -17.93 30.44
N HIS A 22 -11.23 -18.42 30.15
CA HIS A 22 -10.71 -18.52 28.79
C HIS A 22 -11.63 -19.36 27.90
N ASP A 23 -12.01 -20.53 28.39
CA ASP A 23 -12.86 -21.49 27.69
C ASP A 23 -14.26 -20.92 27.40
N GLU A 24 -14.85 -20.20 28.37
CA GLU A 24 -16.11 -19.44 28.21
C GLU A 24 -15.99 -18.31 27.17
N VAL A 25 -14.91 -17.52 27.25
CA VAL A 25 -14.71 -16.37 26.35
C VAL A 25 -14.48 -16.86 24.91
N LEU A 26 -13.61 -17.86 24.71
CA LEU A 26 -13.36 -18.41 23.38
C LEU A 26 -14.55 -19.19 22.84
N ALA A 27 -15.34 -19.85 23.70
CA ALA A 27 -16.60 -20.46 23.27
C ALA A 27 -17.50 -19.44 22.55
N ALA A 28 -17.68 -18.26 23.15
CA ALA A 28 -18.56 -17.22 22.61
C ALA A 28 -17.95 -16.44 21.44
N THR A 29 -16.66 -16.11 21.53
CA THR A 29 -16.01 -15.17 20.59
C THR A 29 -15.34 -15.83 19.40
N SER A 30 -14.99 -17.12 19.50
CA SER A 30 -14.25 -17.86 18.47
C SER A 30 -14.98 -19.13 18.02
N HIS A 31 -15.36 -19.99 18.95
CA HIS A 31 -15.88 -21.32 18.64
C HIS A 31 -17.32 -21.28 18.10
N LEU A 32 -18.21 -20.50 18.72
CA LEU A 32 -19.60 -20.37 18.27
C LEU A 32 -19.71 -19.85 16.82
N PRO A 33 -19.00 -18.78 16.39
CA PRO A 33 -18.98 -18.37 14.98
C PRO A 33 -18.58 -19.49 14.01
N HIS A 34 -17.56 -20.27 14.33
CA HIS A 34 -17.14 -21.41 13.49
C HIS A 34 -18.22 -22.49 13.44
N LEU A 35 -18.81 -22.82 14.58
CA LEU A 35 -19.86 -23.83 14.67
C LEU A 35 -21.09 -23.43 13.82
N LEU A 36 -21.50 -22.16 13.89
CA LEU A 36 -22.60 -21.64 13.07
C LEU A 36 -22.26 -21.62 11.59
N ALA A 37 -21.02 -21.26 11.21
CA ALA A 37 -20.58 -21.28 9.82
C ALA A 37 -20.61 -22.69 9.23
N TYR A 38 -20.06 -23.70 9.91
CA TYR A 38 -20.16 -25.11 9.49
C TYR A 38 -21.62 -25.57 9.40
N SER A 39 -22.44 -25.23 10.39
CA SER A 39 -23.84 -25.65 10.45
C SER A 39 -24.68 -25.04 9.32
N ILE A 40 -24.47 -23.77 8.99
CA ILE A 40 -25.22 -23.11 7.90
C ILE A 40 -24.87 -23.70 6.55
N VAL A 41 -23.59 -24.00 6.29
CA VAL A 41 -23.16 -24.68 5.06
C VAL A 41 -23.80 -26.07 4.96
N ASP A 42 -23.79 -26.84 6.05
CA ASP A 42 -24.35 -28.19 6.09
C ASP A 42 -25.88 -28.21 5.90
N VAL A 43 -26.61 -27.30 6.55
CA VAL A 43 -28.07 -27.17 6.40
C VAL A 43 -28.44 -26.86 4.96
N LEU A 44 -27.80 -25.87 4.34
CA LEU A 44 -28.12 -25.47 2.97
C LEU A 44 -27.68 -26.51 1.94
N ALA A 45 -26.57 -27.24 2.19
CA ALA A 45 -26.14 -28.32 1.31
C ALA A 45 -27.13 -29.49 1.26
N LYS A 46 -27.90 -29.70 2.34
CA LYS A 46 -28.89 -30.77 2.48
C LYS A 46 -30.28 -30.41 1.96
N GLU A 47 -30.53 -29.16 1.58
CA GLU A 47 -31.81 -28.78 0.97
C GLU A 47 -31.94 -29.28 -0.48
N GLU A 48 -33.15 -29.66 -0.87
CA GLU A 48 -33.47 -30.32 -2.15
C GLU A 48 -33.11 -29.47 -3.40
N LYS A 49 -32.87 -28.16 -3.22
CA LYS A 49 -32.47 -27.19 -4.26
C LYS A 49 -31.12 -26.50 -3.98
N SER A 50 -30.22 -27.14 -3.24
CA SER A 50 -28.95 -26.55 -2.80
C SER A 50 -28.12 -25.91 -3.94
N GLY A 51 -28.10 -26.52 -5.13
CA GLY A 51 -27.41 -25.97 -6.31
C GLY A 51 -27.94 -24.60 -6.79
N ASP A 52 -29.23 -24.32 -6.63
CA ASP A 52 -29.80 -23.01 -6.95
C ASP A 52 -29.67 -22.03 -5.78
N ILE A 53 -29.74 -22.50 -4.54
CA ILE A 53 -29.51 -21.67 -3.34
C ILE A 53 -28.11 -21.07 -3.35
N PHE A 54 -27.08 -21.86 -3.69
CA PHE A 54 -25.70 -21.36 -3.80
C PHE A 54 -25.49 -20.41 -4.99
N ARG A 55 -26.32 -20.47 -6.04
CA ARG A 55 -26.29 -19.52 -7.16
C ARG A 55 -26.82 -18.13 -6.78
N TYR A 56 -27.74 -18.07 -5.82
CA TYR A 56 -28.28 -16.80 -5.29
C TYR A 56 -27.56 -16.34 -4.02
N ALA A 57 -26.59 -17.11 -3.52
CA ALA A 57 -25.79 -16.74 -2.37
C ALA A 57 -24.93 -15.50 -2.69
N ALA A 58 -25.36 -14.34 -2.20
CA ALA A 58 -24.63 -13.08 -2.33
C ALA A 58 -23.41 -13.02 -1.39
N GLY A 59 -22.61 -11.95 -1.48
CA GLY A 59 -21.39 -11.77 -0.69
C GLY A 59 -21.54 -11.99 0.82
N GLY A 60 -22.71 -11.71 1.40
CA GLY A 60 -22.98 -11.97 2.83
C GLY A 60 -22.91 -13.45 3.22
N PHE A 61 -23.29 -14.37 2.33
CA PHE A 61 -23.13 -15.81 2.59
C PHE A 61 -21.66 -16.22 2.51
N ALA A 62 -20.93 -15.74 1.49
CA ALA A 62 -19.50 -16.02 1.34
C ALA A 62 -18.68 -15.49 2.54
N ASP A 63 -18.97 -14.28 3.01
CA ASP A 63 -18.31 -13.66 4.16
C ASP A 63 -18.56 -14.44 5.46
N PHE A 64 -19.81 -14.86 5.69
CA PHE A 64 -20.18 -15.62 6.89
C PHE A 64 -19.65 -17.05 6.86
N SER A 65 -19.80 -17.75 5.72
CA SER A 65 -19.35 -19.14 5.55
C SER A 65 -17.83 -19.29 5.39
N ARG A 66 -17.08 -18.18 5.21
CA ARG A 66 -15.60 -18.18 5.14
C ARG A 66 -14.96 -18.99 6.27
N LEU A 67 -15.50 -18.90 7.49
CA LEU A 67 -14.97 -19.62 8.66
C LEU A 67 -15.05 -21.14 8.53
N ALA A 68 -16.00 -21.66 7.74
CA ALA A 68 -16.14 -23.09 7.47
C ALA A 68 -15.04 -23.65 6.55
N SER A 69 -14.19 -22.78 5.97
CA SER A 69 -12.99 -23.22 5.22
C SER A 69 -11.81 -23.60 6.11
N SER A 70 -11.92 -23.38 7.43
CA SER A 70 -10.88 -23.73 8.40
C SER A 70 -10.67 -25.24 8.53
N ASP A 71 -9.50 -25.67 9.03
CA ASP A 71 -9.15 -27.10 9.14
C ASP A 71 -10.15 -27.85 10.06
N ALA A 72 -10.88 -28.79 9.45
CA ALA A 72 -11.97 -29.49 10.12
C ALA A 72 -11.50 -30.39 11.28
N ARG A 73 -10.26 -30.93 11.23
CA ARG A 73 -9.73 -31.79 12.30
C ARG A 73 -9.38 -30.95 13.52
N MET A 74 -8.65 -29.86 13.32
CA MET A 74 -8.31 -28.91 14.36
C MET A 74 -9.57 -28.39 15.06
N TRP A 75 -10.57 -27.95 14.30
CA TRP A 75 -11.81 -27.45 14.87
C TRP A 75 -12.61 -28.54 15.60
N SER A 76 -12.63 -29.77 15.09
CA SER A 76 -13.22 -30.90 15.81
C SER A 76 -12.56 -31.11 17.18
N ASP A 77 -11.23 -31.08 17.25
CA ASP A 77 -10.49 -31.27 18.49
C ASP A 77 -10.76 -30.12 19.47
N ILE A 78 -10.82 -28.88 18.99
CA ILE A 78 -11.17 -27.69 19.77
C ILE A 78 -12.57 -27.84 20.38
N PHE A 79 -13.58 -28.27 19.60
CA PHE A 79 -14.93 -28.45 20.12
C PHE A 79 -15.02 -29.61 21.12
N VAL A 80 -14.24 -30.68 20.93
CA VAL A 80 -14.16 -31.79 21.89
C VAL A 80 -13.55 -31.31 23.22
N ALA A 81 -12.46 -30.54 23.15
CA ALA A 81 -11.77 -30.00 24.31
C ALA A 81 -12.63 -28.97 25.07
N ASN A 82 -13.35 -28.10 24.35
CA ASN A 82 -14.12 -27.00 24.93
C ASN A 82 -15.65 -27.26 24.98
N ARG A 83 -16.05 -28.54 24.95
CA ARG A 83 -17.45 -28.95 24.68
C ARG A 83 -18.49 -28.32 25.61
N VAL A 84 -18.17 -28.12 26.89
CA VAL A 84 -19.14 -27.65 27.90
C VAL A 84 -19.49 -26.19 27.65
N ALA A 85 -18.48 -25.31 27.60
CA ALA A 85 -18.68 -23.89 27.36
C ALA A 85 -19.25 -23.63 25.95
N SER A 86 -18.80 -24.38 24.94
CA SER A 86 -19.32 -24.30 23.58
C SER A 86 -20.79 -24.73 23.49
N ALA A 87 -21.21 -25.77 24.22
CA ALA A 87 -22.61 -26.19 24.25
C ALA A 87 -23.51 -25.17 24.96
N GLU A 88 -23.05 -24.57 26.06
CA GLU A 88 -23.79 -23.56 26.81
C GLU A 88 -24.09 -22.31 25.96
N VAL A 89 -23.07 -21.77 25.29
CA VAL A 89 -23.24 -20.60 24.43
C VAL A 89 -24.07 -20.92 23.18
N LEU A 90 -23.93 -22.14 22.64
CA LEU A 90 -24.80 -22.61 21.55
C LEU A 90 -26.27 -22.67 21.98
N GLY A 91 -26.56 -23.16 23.20
CA GLY A 91 -27.91 -23.17 23.75
C GLY A 91 -28.52 -21.77 23.85
N SER A 92 -27.70 -20.78 24.25
CA SER A 92 -28.12 -19.37 24.29
C SER A 92 -28.45 -18.85 22.88
N MET A 93 -27.63 -19.18 21.88
CA MET A 93 -27.88 -18.82 20.48
C MET A 93 -29.14 -19.49 19.92
N ILE A 94 -29.36 -20.77 20.21
CA ILE A 94 -30.57 -21.50 19.80
C ILE A 94 -31.81 -20.82 20.39
N THR A 95 -31.78 -20.44 21.66
CA THR A 95 -32.89 -19.73 22.31
C THR A 95 -33.19 -18.39 21.61
N ALA A 96 -32.15 -17.63 21.26
CA ALA A 96 -32.31 -16.37 20.52
C ALA A 96 -32.91 -16.60 19.12
N LEU A 97 -32.43 -17.61 18.40
CA LEU A 97 -32.94 -18.00 17.07
C LEU A 97 -34.39 -18.48 17.13
N GLN A 98 -34.77 -19.21 18.18
CA GLN A 98 -36.16 -19.61 18.41
C GLN A 98 -37.06 -18.40 18.64
N GLY A 99 -36.61 -17.42 19.43
CA GLY A 99 -37.34 -16.16 19.63
C GLY A 99 -37.56 -15.41 18.31
N LEU A 100 -36.52 -15.31 17.47
CA LEU A 100 -36.62 -14.73 16.12
C LEU A 100 -37.60 -15.50 15.23
N LYS A 101 -37.53 -16.83 15.22
CA LYS A 101 -38.46 -17.68 14.47
C LYS A 101 -39.90 -17.44 14.91
N THR A 102 -40.16 -17.43 16.22
CA THR A 102 -41.50 -17.17 16.76
C THR A 102 -42.01 -15.77 16.36
N ALA A 103 -41.17 -14.74 16.42
CA ALA A 103 -41.54 -13.40 15.97
C ALA A 103 -41.92 -13.39 14.48
N LEU A 104 -41.13 -14.04 13.62
CA LEU A 104 -41.41 -14.17 12.18
C LEU A 104 -42.73 -14.92 11.90
N GLU A 105 -43.10 -15.87 12.75
CA GLU A 105 -44.31 -16.69 12.57
C GLU A 105 -45.58 -16.05 13.15
N THR A 106 -45.47 -15.18 14.16
CA THR A 106 -46.62 -14.81 15.00
C THR A 106 -46.87 -13.30 15.13
N SER A 107 -45.90 -12.44 14.80
CA SER A 107 -46.07 -10.99 14.95
C SER A 107 -46.77 -10.36 13.74
N PRO A 108 -47.74 -9.43 13.93
CA PRO A 108 -48.28 -8.62 12.84
C PRO A 108 -47.18 -7.81 12.13
N ASP A 109 -47.27 -7.63 10.81
CA ASP A 109 -46.21 -7.01 9.98
C ASP A 109 -45.65 -5.69 10.54
N THR A 110 -46.52 -4.81 11.06
CA THR A 110 -46.14 -3.51 11.63
C THR A 110 -45.37 -3.63 12.96
N GLN A 111 -45.69 -4.64 13.77
CA GLN A 111 -45.00 -4.95 15.02
C GLN A 111 -43.68 -5.68 14.74
N LEU A 112 -43.69 -6.65 13.82
CA LEU A 112 -42.51 -7.41 13.40
C LEU A 112 -41.41 -6.48 12.85
N GLY A 113 -41.78 -5.53 12.00
CA GLY A 113 -40.84 -4.53 11.47
C GLY A 113 -40.20 -3.69 12.57
N THR A 114 -40.97 -3.30 13.59
CA THR A 114 -40.49 -2.50 14.72
C THR A 114 -39.54 -3.31 15.62
N ASP A 115 -39.91 -4.55 15.94
CA ASP A 115 -39.14 -5.42 16.82
C ASP A 115 -37.80 -5.84 16.17
N LEU A 116 -37.82 -6.20 14.88
CA LEU A 116 -36.61 -6.51 14.12
C LEU A 116 -35.73 -5.28 13.95
N HIS A 117 -36.31 -4.10 13.69
CA HIS A 117 -35.54 -2.87 13.59
C HIS A 117 -34.83 -2.54 14.89
N ALA A 118 -35.49 -2.67 16.04
CA ALA A 118 -34.89 -2.46 17.35
C ALA A 118 -33.73 -3.44 17.61
N LEU A 119 -33.95 -4.74 17.35
CA LEU A 119 -32.93 -5.78 17.52
C LEU A 119 -31.71 -5.54 16.62
N PHE A 120 -31.94 -5.28 15.33
CA PHE A 120 -30.85 -5.06 14.36
C PHE A 120 -30.10 -3.76 14.65
N SER A 121 -30.80 -2.72 15.08
CA SER A 121 -30.17 -1.46 15.49
C SER A 121 -29.29 -1.66 16.72
N GLU A 122 -29.73 -2.46 17.70
CA GLU A 122 -28.91 -2.77 18.86
C GLU A 122 -27.68 -3.61 18.52
N ALA A 123 -27.86 -4.64 17.70
CA ALA A 123 -26.75 -5.46 17.20
C ALA A 123 -25.74 -4.62 16.40
N LYS A 124 -26.24 -3.71 15.55
CA LYS A 124 -25.42 -2.76 14.79
C LYS A 124 -24.65 -1.83 15.72
N ARG A 125 -25.29 -1.19 16.69
CA ARG A 125 -24.63 -0.31 17.68
C ARG A 125 -23.54 -1.05 18.45
N THR A 126 -23.84 -2.26 18.92
CA THR A 126 -22.88 -3.09 19.66
C THR A 126 -21.67 -3.46 18.80
N ARG A 127 -21.90 -3.86 17.54
CA ARG A 127 -20.85 -4.15 16.57
C ARG A 127 -20.01 -2.91 16.27
N GLU A 128 -20.65 -1.78 15.99
CA GLU A 128 -19.97 -0.52 15.69
C GLU A 128 -19.11 -0.07 16.88
N ALA A 129 -19.61 -0.18 18.11
CA ALA A 129 -18.84 0.10 19.32
C ALA A 129 -17.64 -0.85 19.48
N PHE A 130 -17.82 -2.15 19.25
CA PHE A 130 -16.74 -3.14 19.30
C PHE A 130 -15.66 -2.86 18.24
N ILE A 131 -16.07 -2.66 16.98
CA ILE A 131 -15.16 -2.29 15.90
C ILE A 131 -14.46 -0.98 16.23
N ASN A 132 -15.19 0.02 16.73
CA ASN A 132 -14.63 1.31 17.10
C ASN A 132 -13.56 1.21 18.21
N THR A 133 -13.75 0.28 19.14
CA THR A 133 -12.88 0.14 20.31
C THR A 133 -11.70 -0.79 20.05
N HIS A 134 -11.79 -1.74 19.11
CA HIS A 134 -10.80 -2.82 18.93
C HIS A 134 -10.21 -2.91 17.52
N TYR A 135 -10.85 -2.35 16.50
CA TYR A 135 -10.45 -2.47 15.10
C TYR A 135 -10.35 -1.13 14.35
N ASN A 136 -10.95 -0.06 14.88
CA ASN A 136 -10.54 1.30 14.61
C ASN A 136 -9.51 1.66 15.68
N PRO A 137 -8.23 1.89 15.32
CA PRO A 137 -7.32 2.59 16.20
C PRO A 137 -7.85 3.99 16.58
N THR A 138 -8.91 4.46 15.90
CA THR A 138 -9.33 5.85 15.91
C THR A 138 -10.29 6.30 17.00
N ALA A 139 -10.99 5.43 17.72
CA ALA A 139 -11.90 5.89 18.79
C ALA A 139 -11.20 6.14 20.14
N ASN A 140 -9.98 5.60 20.33
CA ASN A 140 -9.06 6.04 21.38
C ASN A 140 -7.94 6.93 20.83
N THR A 141 -8.01 7.32 19.55
CA THR A 141 -7.30 8.49 19.06
C THR A 141 -8.27 9.64 18.75
N HIS A 142 -8.65 10.38 19.79
CA HIS A 142 -8.23 11.78 19.70
C HIS A 142 -6.77 11.76 19.27
N MET A 143 -6.34 12.51 18.26
CA MET A 143 -4.92 12.71 17.97
C MET A 143 -4.19 13.20 19.24
N ASN A 144 -3.89 12.28 20.16
CA ASN A 144 -2.80 12.33 21.08
C ASN A 144 -1.66 11.83 20.21
N GLY A 145 -0.98 12.80 19.61
CA GLY A 145 0.19 12.58 18.79
C GLY A 145 1.22 11.78 19.57
N LYS A 146 1.19 10.45 19.40
CA LYS A 146 2.36 9.66 19.69
C LYS A 146 3.33 9.85 18.54
N SER A 147 4.21 10.83 18.67
CA SER A 147 5.24 11.06 17.66
C SER A 147 6.18 9.86 17.69
N VAL A 148 6.21 9.11 16.59
CA VAL A 148 7.19 8.03 16.43
C VAL A 148 8.53 8.69 16.10
N VAL A 149 9.53 8.42 16.92
CA VAL A 149 10.88 8.95 16.77
C VAL A 149 11.84 7.80 16.50
N PHE A 150 12.65 7.90 15.46
CA PHE A 150 13.76 6.97 15.21
C PHE A 150 15.03 7.52 15.84
N ILE A 151 15.72 6.69 16.62
CA ILE A 151 17.06 6.97 17.12
C ILE A 151 18.02 6.04 16.37
N ALA A 152 18.72 6.60 15.40
CA ALA A 152 19.65 5.88 14.54
C ALA A 152 21.10 6.27 14.86
N GLY A 153 22.04 5.35 14.66
CA GLY A 153 23.46 5.55 14.93
C GLY A 153 23.94 4.82 16.19
N GLN A 154 25.20 4.37 16.17
CA GLN A 154 25.78 3.57 17.25
C GLN A 154 26.62 4.44 18.21
N ARG A 155 26.61 4.12 19.51
CA ARG A 155 27.59 4.62 20.49
C ARG A 155 28.88 3.77 20.56
N CYS A 156 29.09 2.85 19.61
CA CYS A 156 30.13 1.81 19.68
C CYS A 156 31.48 2.25 19.06
N SER A 157 32.55 1.60 19.50
CA SER A 157 33.97 1.91 19.23
C SER A 157 34.51 1.44 17.88
N SER A 158 33.69 0.80 17.04
CA SER A 158 34.08 0.30 15.71
C SER A 158 33.16 0.89 14.63
N PRO A 159 33.69 1.23 13.44
CA PRO A 159 32.88 1.79 12.37
C PRO A 159 31.77 0.81 11.95
N PRO A 160 30.54 1.29 11.73
CA PRO A 160 29.44 0.44 11.30
C PRO A 160 29.77 -0.21 9.94
N GLN A 161 29.26 -1.41 9.73
CA GLN A 161 29.33 -2.11 8.45
C GLN A 161 27.94 -2.68 8.17
N ILE A 162 27.48 -2.62 6.92
CA ILE A 162 26.26 -3.31 6.54
C ILE A 162 26.52 -4.47 5.59
N LYS A 163 26.02 -5.65 5.93
CA LYS A 163 26.26 -6.88 5.18
C LYS A 163 25.04 -7.78 5.19
N GLY A 164 24.83 -8.50 4.10
CA GLY A 164 23.85 -9.57 4.05
C GLY A 164 22.99 -9.54 2.81
N ARG A 165 21.87 -10.26 2.89
CA ARG A 165 20.95 -10.45 1.79
C ARG A 165 19.53 -10.28 2.28
N VAL A 166 18.76 -9.42 1.63
CA VAL A 166 17.37 -9.13 2.02
C VAL A 166 16.48 -8.97 0.80
N ARG A 167 15.21 -9.30 0.97
CA ARG A 167 14.13 -8.95 0.04
C ARG A 167 13.30 -7.83 0.65
N VAL A 168 13.31 -6.66 0.02
CA VAL A 168 12.47 -5.52 0.44
C VAL A 168 11.00 -5.76 0.04
N PRO A 169 10.03 -5.03 0.62
CA PRO A 169 8.61 -5.16 0.26
C PRO A 169 8.35 -4.94 -1.23
N GLY A 170 7.21 -5.46 -1.69
CA GLY A 170 6.76 -5.32 -3.08
C GLY A 170 6.55 -3.87 -3.52
N ASP A 171 6.66 -3.64 -4.83
CA ASP A 171 6.41 -2.34 -5.43
C ASP A 171 4.97 -1.88 -5.19
N LYS A 172 4.84 -0.69 -4.61
CA LYS A 172 3.53 -0.09 -4.29
C LYS A 172 2.68 0.11 -5.55
N SER A 173 3.28 0.60 -6.63
CA SER A 173 2.57 0.92 -7.87
C SER A 173 2.04 -0.33 -8.56
N ILE A 174 2.82 -1.42 -8.56
CA ILE A 174 2.42 -2.72 -9.09
C ILE A 174 1.37 -3.37 -8.18
N SER A 175 1.50 -3.26 -6.85
CA SER A 175 0.52 -3.79 -5.90
C SER A 175 -0.89 -3.19 -6.12
N HIS A 176 -1.00 -1.86 -6.30
CA HIS A 176 -2.28 -1.23 -6.64
C HIS A 176 -2.88 -1.78 -7.94
N ARG A 177 -2.05 -1.89 -8.98
CA ARG A 177 -2.47 -2.33 -10.31
C ARG A 177 -2.85 -3.81 -10.35
N ALA A 178 -2.17 -4.65 -9.57
CA ALA A 178 -2.53 -6.06 -9.42
C ALA A 178 -3.95 -6.22 -8.90
N ILE A 179 -4.35 -5.39 -7.93
CA ILE A 179 -5.74 -5.36 -7.44
C ILE A 179 -6.68 -4.85 -8.53
N ILE A 180 -6.37 -3.68 -9.12
CA ILE A 180 -7.25 -3.03 -10.10
C ILE A 180 -7.54 -3.96 -11.28
N PHE A 181 -6.49 -4.50 -11.91
CA PHE A 181 -6.64 -5.36 -13.08
C PHE A 181 -7.16 -6.74 -12.71
N GLY A 182 -6.72 -7.32 -11.59
CA GLY A 182 -7.22 -8.61 -11.10
C GLY A 182 -8.72 -8.57 -10.82
N ALA A 183 -9.23 -7.44 -10.32
CA ALA A 183 -10.64 -7.23 -10.03
C ALA A 183 -11.52 -7.20 -11.28
N ILE A 184 -11.08 -6.54 -12.35
CA ILE A 184 -11.86 -6.37 -13.58
C ILE A 184 -11.53 -7.40 -14.67
N ALA A 185 -10.65 -8.36 -14.37
CA ALA A 185 -10.33 -9.46 -15.26
C ALA A 185 -11.34 -10.61 -15.17
N GLU A 186 -11.37 -11.45 -16.19
CA GLU A 186 -12.10 -12.72 -16.20
C GLU A 186 -11.24 -13.82 -15.55
N GLY A 187 -11.76 -14.41 -14.47
CA GLY A 187 -11.12 -15.52 -13.76
C GLY A 187 -10.44 -15.13 -12.45
N ARG A 188 -9.56 -16.02 -11.95
CA ARG A 188 -8.88 -15.87 -10.67
C ARG A 188 -7.44 -15.37 -10.87
N THR A 189 -7.11 -14.24 -10.28
CA THR A 189 -5.75 -13.67 -10.27
C THR A 189 -5.06 -14.01 -8.95
N GLU A 190 -3.88 -14.61 -9.05
CA GLU A 190 -3.03 -14.92 -7.89
C GLU A 190 -1.90 -13.90 -7.80
N VAL A 191 -1.69 -13.31 -6.63
CA VAL A 191 -0.64 -12.32 -6.41
C VAL A 191 0.28 -12.79 -5.27
N SER A 192 1.59 -12.75 -5.51
CA SER A 192 2.63 -12.94 -4.49
C SER A 192 3.51 -11.69 -4.38
N GLY A 193 4.20 -11.51 -3.24
CA GLY A 193 5.05 -10.34 -3.00
C GLY A 193 4.28 -9.04 -2.81
N PHE A 194 2.97 -9.10 -2.58
CA PHE A 194 2.11 -7.93 -2.40
C PHE A 194 2.55 -7.05 -1.23
N LEU A 195 2.56 -5.73 -1.43
CA LEU A 195 2.85 -4.77 -0.35
C LEU A 195 1.64 -4.63 0.58
N GLU A 196 1.78 -5.07 1.84
CA GLU A 196 0.78 -4.89 2.90
C GLU A 196 0.87 -3.51 3.58
N GLY A 197 1.04 -2.47 2.78
CA GLY A 197 1.03 -1.07 3.22
C GLY A 197 -0.39 -0.49 3.22
N GLU A 198 -0.64 0.53 4.06
CA GLU A 198 -1.96 1.15 4.23
C GLU A 198 -2.59 1.59 2.89
N ASP A 199 -1.79 2.18 2.00
CA ASP A 199 -2.22 2.60 0.66
C ASP A 199 -2.83 1.43 -0.14
N ALA A 200 -2.13 0.29 -0.17
CA ALA A 200 -2.54 -0.88 -0.94
C ALA A 200 -3.72 -1.60 -0.26
N LEU A 201 -3.75 -1.64 1.07
CA LEU A 201 -4.87 -2.17 1.85
C LEU A 201 -6.16 -1.36 1.66
N ASN A 202 -6.07 -0.03 1.56
CA ASN A 202 -7.21 0.82 1.21
C ASN A 202 -7.74 0.52 -0.20
N THR A 203 -6.87 0.15 -1.13
CA THR A 203 -7.28 -0.31 -2.47
C THR A 203 -8.00 -1.66 -2.39
N VAL A 204 -7.50 -2.62 -1.61
CA VAL A 204 -8.19 -3.90 -1.36
C VAL A 204 -9.58 -3.66 -0.77
N ALA A 205 -9.68 -2.79 0.25
CA ALA A 205 -10.94 -2.45 0.89
C ALA A 205 -11.93 -1.81 -0.10
N ALA A 206 -11.45 -0.94 -0.99
CA ALA A 206 -12.29 -0.32 -2.01
C ALA A 206 -12.87 -1.35 -2.98
N PHE A 207 -12.05 -2.28 -3.50
CA PHE A 207 -12.54 -3.30 -4.43
C PHE A 207 -13.46 -4.32 -3.77
N ARG A 208 -13.28 -4.62 -2.47
CA ARG A 208 -14.27 -5.40 -1.71
C ARG A 208 -15.63 -4.70 -1.64
N GLU A 209 -15.63 -3.39 -1.41
CA GLU A 209 -16.87 -2.59 -1.40
C GLU A 209 -17.50 -2.50 -2.80
N LEU A 210 -16.69 -2.60 -3.86
CA LEU A 210 -17.15 -2.71 -5.26
C LEU A 210 -17.59 -4.13 -5.66
N GLY A 211 -17.75 -5.05 -4.70
CA GLY A 211 -18.30 -6.39 -4.93
C GLY A 211 -17.29 -7.46 -5.35
N VAL A 212 -15.98 -7.16 -5.29
CA VAL A 212 -14.92 -8.11 -5.66
C VAL A 212 -14.54 -9.00 -4.48
N THR A 213 -14.50 -10.31 -4.69
CA THR A 213 -14.02 -11.24 -3.67
C THR A 213 -12.50 -11.26 -3.69
N ILE A 214 -11.89 -10.79 -2.60
CA ILE A 214 -10.43 -10.76 -2.41
C ILE A 214 -10.06 -11.50 -1.13
N VAL A 215 -9.35 -12.62 -1.27
CA VAL A 215 -8.82 -13.45 -0.18
C VAL A 215 -7.38 -13.02 0.13
N GLY A 216 -7.08 -12.70 1.39
CA GLY A 216 -5.83 -12.07 1.81
C GLY A 216 -5.92 -10.54 1.91
N PRO A 217 -4.80 -9.79 1.91
CA PRO A 217 -3.45 -10.31 1.82
C PRO A 217 -3.03 -11.04 3.11
N GLU A 218 -2.22 -12.09 2.97
CA GLU A 218 -1.55 -12.76 4.08
C GLU A 218 -0.11 -13.10 3.66
N ASN A 219 0.89 -12.52 4.33
CA ASN A 219 2.31 -12.71 4.02
C ASN A 219 2.64 -12.42 2.55
N GLY A 220 2.11 -11.31 2.03
CA GLY A 220 2.28 -10.85 0.66
C GLY A 220 1.54 -11.69 -0.39
N LYS A 221 0.63 -12.58 0.02
CA LYS A 221 -0.18 -13.39 -0.91
C LYS A 221 -1.63 -12.94 -0.93
N LEU A 222 -2.19 -12.80 -2.13
CA LEU A 222 -3.56 -12.33 -2.35
C LEU A 222 -4.19 -13.11 -3.53
N SER A 223 -5.43 -13.57 -3.37
CA SER A 223 -6.21 -14.16 -4.45
C SER A 223 -7.43 -13.29 -4.75
N ILE A 224 -7.56 -12.84 -6.00
CA ILE A 224 -8.63 -11.97 -6.46
C ILE A 224 -9.53 -12.75 -7.42
N ILE A 225 -10.81 -12.88 -7.08
CA ILE A 225 -11.81 -13.44 -7.99
C ILE A 225 -12.35 -12.29 -8.84
N GLY A 226 -11.84 -12.18 -10.06
CA GLY A 226 -12.19 -11.13 -10.98
C GLY A 226 -13.65 -11.23 -11.41
N VAL A 227 -14.32 -10.08 -11.43
CA VAL A 227 -15.75 -9.96 -11.79
C VAL A 227 -15.94 -9.62 -13.26
N GLY A 228 -14.85 -9.53 -14.02
CA GLY A 228 -14.86 -9.04 -15.40
C GLY A 228 -15.13 -7.54 -15.49
N ARG A 229 -15.00 -7.00 -16.70
CA ARG A 229 -15.06 -5.56 -16.96
C ARG A 229 -16.34 -4.89 -16.45
N ASN A 230 -17.49 -5.55 -16.59
CA ASN A 230 -18.79 -4.98 -16.23
C ASN A 230 -19.36 -5.54 -14.91
N GLY A 231 -18.54 -6.21 -14.09
CA GLY A 231 -19.03 -6.92 -12.89
C GLY A 231 -18.89 -6.16 -11.57
N LEU A 232 -18.31 -4.95 -11.58
CA LEU A 232 -18.22 -4.13 -10.37
C LEU A 232 -19.63 -3.68 -9.93
N SER A 233 -19.83 -3.54 -8.63
CA SER A 233 -21.09 -3.16 -8.01
C SER A 233 -21.00 -1.78 -7.36
N ALA A 234 -22.14 -1.10 -7.25
CA ALA A 234 -22.24 0.19 -6.58
C ALA A 234 -21.80 0.08 -5.11
N PRO A 235 -20.88 0.94 -4.64
CA PRO A 235 -20.45 0.91 -3.24
C PRO A 235 -21.54 1.45 -2.32
N ARG A 236 -21.68 0.88 -1.12
CA ARG A 236 -22.72 1.31 -0.15
C ARG A 236 -22.33 2.57 0.64
N LYS A 237 -21.07 2.98 0.54
CA LYS A 237 -20.46 4.12 1.24
C LYS A 237 -19.34 4.72 0.40
N PRO A 238 -18.89 5.96 0.69
CA PRO A 238 -17.70 6.51 0.08
C PRO A 238 -16.49 5.58 0.20
N LEU A 239 -15.72 5.47 -0.88
CA LEU A 239 -14.48 4.70 -0.92
C LEU A 239 -13.36 5.57 -0.33
N TYR A 240 -12.87 5.16 0.83
CA TYR A 240 -11.81 5.85 1.56
C TYR A 240 -10.42 5.39 1.10
N MET A 241 -9.59 6.30 0.60
CA MET A 241 -8.28 6.00 0.04
C MET A 241 -7.11 6.23 1.02
N GLY A 242 -7.38 6.65 2.26
CA GLY A 242 -6.35 7.11 3.20
C GLY A 242 -5.52 8.25 2.59
N ASN A 243 -4.20 8.09 2.57
CA ASN A 243 -3.26 9.01 1.93
C ASN A 243 -2.90 8.63 0.47
N SER A 244 -3.51 7.59 -0.10
CA SER A 244 -3.12 7.04 -1.39
C SER A 244 -3.60 7.89 -2.57
N GLY A 245 -2.76 8.85 -2.96
CA GLY A 245 -2.97 9.63 -4.20
C GLY A 245 -2.93 8.77 -5.46
N THR A 246 -2.21 7.64 -5.44
CA THR A 246 -2.20 6.67 -6.55
C THR A 246 -3.55 6.00 -6.68
N ALA A 247 -4.09 5.43 -5.60
CA ALA A 247 -5.39 4.77 -5.63
C ALA A 247 -6.48 5.73 -6.10
N MET A 248 -6.58 6.91 -5.48
CA MET A 248 -7.62 7.89 -5.84
C MET A 248 -7.59 8.27 -7.32
N ARG A 249 -6.40 8.58 -7.89
CA ARG A 249 -6.29 8.99 -9.29
C ARG A 249 -6.59 7.87 -10.28
N LEU A 250 -6.13 6.65 -10.01
CA LEU A 250 -6.42 5.50 -10.87
C LEU A 250 -7.90 5.10 -10.80
N LEU A 251 -8.46 5.04 -9.58
CA LEU A 251 -9.88 4.72 -9.38
C LEU A 251 -10.79 5.80 -9.95
N SER A 252 -10.40 7.08 -10.00
CA SER A 252 -11.18 8.10 -10.71
C SER A 252 -11.42 7.73 -12.17
N GLY A 253 -10.40 7.20 -12.87
CA GLY A 253 -10.53 6.76 -14.26
C GLY A 253 -11.40 5.51 -14.41
N LEU A 254 -11.20 4.51 -13.54
CA LEU A 254 -12.00 3.29 -13.55
C LEU A 254 -13.48 3.56 -13.21
N LEU A 255 -13.74 4.38 -12.18
CA LEU A 255 -15.09 4.67 -11.68
C LEU A 255 -15.86 5.62 -12.59
N ALA A 256 -15.18 6.53 -13.30
CA ALA A 256 -15.79 7.38 -14.32
C ALA A 256 -16.50 6.60 -15.44
N ALA A 257 -16.14 5.33 -15.61
CA ALA A 257 -16.71 4.43 -16.60
C ALA A 257 -17.82 3.51 -16.08
N GLN A 258 -18.13 3.55 -14.78
CA GLN A 258 -19.09 2.62 -14.18
C GLN A 258 -20.52 3.12 -14.28
N GLY A 259 -21.47 2.18 -14.30
CA GLY A 259 -22.91 2.46 -14.41
C GLY A 259 -23.58 2.88 -13.09
N PHE A 260 -22.82 3.30 -12.08
CA PHE A 260 -23.32 3.65 -10.75
C PHE A 260 -22.60 4.87 -10.16
N ASP A 261 -23.23 5.52 -9.19
CA ASP A 261 -22.63 6.60 -8.42
C ASP A 261 -21.53 6.09 -7.49
N SER A 262 -20.48 6.90 -7.33
CA SER A 262 -19.41 6.62 -6.37
C SER A 262 -18.82 7.92 -5.81
N GLU A 263 -18.26 7.83 -4.59
CA GLU A 263 -17.54 8.92 -3.96
C GLU A 263 -16.15 8.45 -3.52
N LEU A 264 -15.10 9.18 -3.89
CA LEU A 264 -13.72 8.95 -3.44
C LEU A 264 -13.35 9.97 -2.37
N SER A 265 -12.91 9.52 -1.21
CA SER A 265 -12.46 10.36 -0.08
C SER A 265 -11.05 9.97 0.39
N GLY A 266 -10.44 10.80 1.23
CA GLY A 266 -9.08 10.60 1.75
C GLY A 266 -8.89 11.22 3.12
N ASP A 267 -7.69 11.06 3.67
CA ASP A 267 -7.29 11.69 4.92
C ASP A 267 -7.08 13.22 4.76
N GLU A 268 -6.61 13.87 5.84
CA GLU A 268 -6.33 15.31 5.86
C GLU A 268 -5.23 15.74 4.87
N SER A 269 -4.28 14.85 4.55
CA SER A 269 -3.22 15.10 3.57
C SER A 269 -3.77 15.03 2.15
N LEU A 270 -4.43 13.92 1.81
CA LEU A 270 -4.96 13.65 0.48
C LEU A 270 -6.05 14.65 0.07
N THR A 271 -6.88 15.08 1.02
CA THR A 271 -7.95 16.08 0.79
C THR A 271 -7.40 17.44 0.36
N LYS A 272 -6.12 17.75 0.65
CA LYS A 272 -5.48 19.00 0.21
C LYS A 272 -4.86 18.89 -1.18
N ARG A 273 -4.69 17.67 -1.72
CA ARG A 273 -3.97 17.43 -2.98
C ARG A 273 -4.86 17.73 -4.19
N PRO A 274 -4.35 18.42 -5.22
CA PRO A 274 -5.11 18.68 -6.43
C PRO A 274 -5.36 17.40 -7.23
N MET A 275 -6.60 17.26 -7.70
CA MET A 275 -7.09 16.20 -8.57
C MET A 275 -7.52 16.73 -9.95
N ALA A 276 -7.42 18.04 -10.19
CA ALA A 276 -7.75 18.67 -11.48
C ALA A 276 -7.05 18.00 -12.67
N ARG A 277 -5.77 17.62 -12.51
CA ARG A 277 -4.97 16.94 -13.54
C ARG A 277 -5.56 15.61 -14.05
N VAL A 278 -6.43 14.95 -13.28
CA VAL A 278 -7.18 13.76 -13.72
C VAL A 278 -8.64 14.07 -14.03
N VAL A 279 -9.27 14.97 -13.26
CA VAL A 279 -10.67 15.33 -13.43
C VAL A 279 -10.93 16.03 -14.76
N GLU A 280 -10.07 16.97 -15.16
CA GLU A 280 -10.23 17.74 -16.40
C GLU A 280 -10.19 16.85 -17.65
N PRO A 281 -9.18 16.00 -17.88
CA PRO A 281 -9.19 15.13 -19.06
C PRO A 281 -10.28 14.06 -19.01
N LEU A 282 -10.68 13.57 -17.83
CA LEU A 282 -11.85 12.68 -17.73
C LEU A 282 -13.14 13.37 -18.17
N ARG A 283 -13.34 14.66 -17.85
CA ARG A 283 -14.48 15.44 -18.36
C ARG A 283 -14.43 15.60 -19.88
N LEU A 284 -13.24 15.73 -20.48
CA LEU A 284 -13.09 15.73 -21.94
C LEU A 284 -13.52 14.39 -22.56
N MET A 285 -13.33 13.28 -21.85
CA MET A 285 -13.86 11.96 -22.25
C MET A 285 -15.38 11.83 -22.05
N GLY A 286 -16.04 12.80 -21.41
CA GLY A 286 -17.48 12.77 -21.10
C GLY A 286 -17.84 12.37 -19.66
N ALA A 287 -16.86 12.19 -18.77
CA ALA A 287 -17.12 11.80 -17.39
C ALA A 287 -17.87 12.89 -16.60
N SER A 288 -18.82 12.47 -15.76
CA SER A 288 -19.51 13.33 -14.80
C SER A 288 -18.83 13.26 -13.44
N ILE A 289 -17.95 14.22 -13.17
CA ILE A 289 -17.16 14.27 -11.94
C ILE A 289 -17.26 15.64 -11.29
N ASN A 290 -17.73 15.67 -10.05
CA ASN A 290 -17.75 16.84 -9.18
C ASN A 290 -16.63 16.74 -8.15
N ALA A 291 -15.86 17.81 -7.99
CA ALA A 291 -14.79 17.94 -7.01
C ALA A 291 -15.03 19.21 -6.20
N GLN A 292 -14.47 19.29 -4.98
CA GLN A 292 -14.52 20.51 -4.19
C GLN A 292 -13.72 21.65 -4.84
N VAL A 293 -13.88 22.87 -4.29
CA VAL A 293 -13.13 24.07 -4.73
C VAL A 293 -11.63 23.78 -4.81
N GLY A 294 -11.02 24.16 -5.93
CA GLY A 294 -9.61 23.85 -6.22
C GLY A 294 -9.38 22.45 -6.80
N GLY A 295 -10.44 21.73 -7.18
CA GLY A 295 -10.34 20.39 -7.77
C GLY A 295 -9.84 19.37 -6.78
N ARG A 296 -10.34 19.39 -5.55
CA ARG A 296 -9.88 18.58 -4.41
C ARG A 296 -10.92 17.52 -4.00
N PRO A 297 -10.51 16.45 -3.31
CA PRO A 297 -11.42 15.47 -2.73
C PRO A 297 -12.38 16.10 -1.70
N PRO A 298 -13.51 15.43 -1.38
CA PRO A 298 -14.05 14.23 -2.02
C PRO A 298 -14.41 14.45 -3.50
N LEU A 299 -14.26 13.39 -4.30
CA LEU A 299 -14.66 13.35 -5.71
C LEU A 299 -15.94 12.55 -5.84
N GLN A 300 -17.01 13.18 -6.33
CA GLN A 300 -18.28 12.54 -6.61
C GLN A 300 -18.34 12.24 -8.10
N ILE A 301 -18.52 10.96 -8.43
CA ILE A 301 -18.48 10.45 -9.80
C ILE A 301 -19.84 9.82 -10.09
N ALA A 302 -20.54 10.35 -11.09
CA ALA A 302 -21.85 9.87 -11.52
C ALA A 302 -21.75 9.09 -12.84
N PRO A 303 -22.71 8.20 -13.14
CA PRO A 303 -22.74 7.44 -14.39
C PRO A 303 -22.67 8.34 -15.62
N ALA A 304 -21.77 8.01 -16.54
CA ALA A 304 -21.61 8.72 -17.81
C ALA A 304 -21.13 7.77 -18.91
N LYS A 305 -21.36 8.16 -20.17
CA LYS A 305 -20.81 7.46 -21.33
C LYS A 305 -19.48 8.11 -21.70
N LEU A 306 -18.42 7.30 -21.77
CA LEU A 306 -17.09 7.79 -22.12
C LEU A 306 -16.80 7.61 -23.61
N HIS A 307 -16.05 8.56 -24.16
CA HIS A 307 -15.53 8.54 -25.53
C HIS A 307 -14.01 8.59 -25.51
N GLY A 308 -13.39 7.84 -26.41
CA GLY A 308 -11.95 7.89 -26.62
C GLY A 308 -11.52 9.29 -27.05
N ILE A 309 -10.37 9.73 -26.55
CA ILE A 309 -9.79 11.04 -26.86
C ILE A 309 -8.34 10.89 -27.27
N HIS A 310 -7.84 11.87 -28.05
CA HIS A 310 -6.41 12.14 -28.13
C HIS A 310 -6.04 13.18 -27.08
N TYR A 311 -5.12 12.83 -26.18
CA TYR A 311 -4.70 13.70 -25.09
C TYR A 311 -3.18 13.85 -25.05
N ALA A 312 -2.70 15.02 -25.50
CA ALA A 312 -1.33 15.45 -25.28
C ALA A 312 -1.19 15.97 -23.84
N MET A 313 -0.49 15.22 -22.99
CA MET A 313 -0.32 15.61 -21.59
C MET A 313 0.53 16.88 -21.47
N PRO A 314 0.09 17.89 -20.71
CA PRO A 314 0.88 19.11 -20.51
C PRO A 314 2.12 18.88 -19.62
N ILE A 315 2.08 17.86 -18.77
CA ILE A 315 3.14 17.51 -17.81
C ILE A 315 3.28 15.98 -17.78
N ALA A 316 4.51 15.48 -17.69
CA ALA A 316 4.79 14.06 -17.51
C ALA A 316 4.20 13.55 -16.19
N SER A 317 3.19 12.69 -16.25
CA SER A 317 2.57 12.09 -15.07
C SER A 317 2.01 10.70 -15.36
N ALA A 318 2.70 9.68 -14.83
CA ALA A 318 2.24 8.30 -14.93
C ALA A 318 0.84 8.08 -14.34
N GLN A 319 0.44 8.83 -13.31
CA GLN A 319 -0.89 8.71 -12.71
C GLN A 319 -2.00 9.26 -13.61
N VAL A 320 -1.74 10.36 -14.34
CA VAL A 320 -2.69 10.90 -15.33
C VAL A 320 -2.83 9.94 -16.49
N LYS A 321 -1.71 9.47 -17.06
CA LYS A 321 -1.71 8.43 -18.10
C LYS A 321 -2.50 7.20 -17.65
N SER A 322 -2.21 6.67 -16.48
CA SER A 322 -2.88 5.48 -15.94
C SER A 322 -4.39 5.67 -15.77
N CYS A 323 -4.79 6.83 -15.25
CA CYS A 323 -6.19 7.20 -15.09
C CYS A 323 -6.94 7.19 -16.43
N LEU A 324 -6.37 7.79 -17.46
CA LEU A 324 -7.00 7.88 -18.78
C LEU A 324 -6.98 6.53 -19.52
N LEU A 325 -5.93 5.72 -19.36
CA LEU A 325 -5.92 4.35 -19.89
C LEU A 325 -6.99 3.49 -19.24
N LEU A 326 -7.17 3.58 -17.91
CA LEU A 326 -8.22 2.85 -17.19
C LEU A 326 -9.63 3.26 -17.64
N ALA A 327 -9.87 4.56 -17.84
CA ALA A 327 -11.11 5.06 -18.41
C ALA A 327 -11.30 4.58 -19.86
N GLY A 328 -10.21 4.57 -20.64
CA GLY A 328 -10.19 4.12 -22.02
C GLY A 328 -10.60 2.66 -22.23
N LEU A 329 -10.38 1.78 -21.24
CA LEU A 329 -10.84 0.37 -21.31
C LEU A 329 -12.37 0.26 -21.53
N TYR A 330 -13.10 1.31 -21.18
CA TYR A 330 -14.55 1.40 -21.24
C TYR A 330 -15.09 2.39 -22.27
N ALA A 331 -14.24 3.25 -22.81
CA ALA A 331 -14.65 4.32 -23.70
C ALA A 331 -15.02 3.80 -25.10
N ASP A 332 -15.95 4.47 -25.77
CA ASP A 332 -16.24 4.23 -27.18
C ASP A 332 -15.07 4.75 -28.03
N GLY A 333 -14.44 3.87 -28.82
CA GLY A 333 -13.36 4.21 -29.73
C GLY A 333 -11.96 4.11 -29.11
N VAL A 334 -11.01 4.87 -29.66
CA VAL A 334 -9.59 4.82 -29.29
C VAL A 334 -9.25 5.95 -28.33
N THR A 335 -8.63 5.62 -27.20
CA THR A 335 -7.99 6.58 -26.31
C THR A 335 -6.50 6.57 -26.58
N GLU A 336 -5.95 7.73 -26.93
CA GLU A 336 -4.53 7.94 -27.24
C GLU A 336 -3.95 9.01 -26.32
N ILE A 337 -2.81 8.72 -25.71
CA ILE A 337 -2.15 9.59 -24.73
C ILE A 337 -0.71 9.82 -25.17
N SER A 338 -0.36 11.08 -25.43
CA SER A 338 1.00 11.49 -25.77
C SER A 338 1.66 12.13 -24.54
N GLU A 339 2.86 11.66 -24.19
CA GLU A 339 3.61 12.12 -23.03
C GLU A 339 4.67 13.16 -23.43
N PRO A 340 4.86 14.25 -22.67
CA PRO A 340 5.90 15.24 -22.96
C PRO A 340 7.30 14.75 -22.57
N GLY A 341 7.40 13.60 -21.91
CA GLY A 341 8.62 12.96 -21.46
C GLY A 341 8.33 11.57 -20.86
N ILE A 342 9.38 10.80 -20.59
CA ILE A 342 9.26 9.42 -20.10
C ILE A 342 8.54 9.40 -18.75
N CYS A 343 7.42 8.67 -18.68
CA CYS A 343 6.74 8.33 -17.44
C CYS A 343 6.86 6.84 -17.13
N ARG A 344 6.57 6.47 -15.89
CA ARG A 344 6.41 5.05 -15.50
C ARG A 344 5.38 4.37 -16.39
N ASP A 345 5.65 3.13 -16.79
CA ASP A 345 4.86 2.34 -17.75
C ASP A 345 4.21 1.08 -17.13
N HIS A 346 4.10 1.03 -15.79
CA HIS A 346 3.52 -0.11 -15.06
C HIS A 346 2.08 -0.44 -15.49
N THR A 347 1.28 0.56 -15.85
CA THR A 347 -0.11 0.32 -16.30
C THR A 347 -0.11 -0.41 -17.62
N GLU A 348 0.72 0.04 -18.55
CA GLU A 348 0.83 -0.51 -19.89
C GLU A 348 1.36 -1.95 -19.86
N ARG A 349 2.45 -2.19 -19.13
CA ARG A 349 3.03 -3.53 -18.96
C ARG A 349 2.05 -4.51 -18.35
N MET A 350 1.33 -4.09 -17.32
CA MET A 350 0.36 -4.96 -16.67
C MET A 350 -0.88 -5.17 -17.54
N LEU A 351 -1.38 -4.15 -18.25
CA LEU A 351 -2.46 -4.34 -19.23
C LEU A 351 -2.09 -5.40 -20.27
N GLU A 352 -0.89 -5.35 -20.84
CA GLU A 352 -0.37 -6.37 -21.75
C GLU A 352 -0.25 -7.75 -21.07
N GLY A 353 0.23 -7.79 -19.82
CA GLY A 353 0.32 -9.01 -19.01
C GLY A 353 -1.04 -9.66 -18.71
N PHE A 354 -2.11 -8.86 -18.65
CA PHE A 354 -3.51 -9.31 -18.57
C PHE A 354 -4.15 -9.54 -19.96
N GLY A 355 -3.37 -9.45 -21.04
CA GLY A 355 -3.79 -9.73 -22.40
C GLY A 355 -4.54 -8.61 -23.11
N TYR A 356 -4.50 -7.37 -22.60
CA TYR A 356 -5.12 -6.22 -23.24
C TYR A 356 -4.24 -5.70 -24.39
N PRO A 357 -4.79 -5.47 -25.60
CA PRO A 357 -4.02 -4.94 -26.72
C PRO A 357 -3.70 -3.45 -26.52
N LEU A 358 -2.41 -3.11 -26.62
CA LEU A 358 -1.93 -1.73 -26.62
C LEU A 358 -1.11 -1.45 -27.88
N THR A 359 -1.20 -0.23 -28.39
CA THR A 359 -0.33 0.27 -29.46
C THR A 359 0.56 1.37 -28.90
N ARG A 360 1.84 1.38 -29.32
CA ARG A 360 2.79 2.44 -28.99
C ARG A 360 3.36 3.05 -30.26
N SER A 361 3.59 4.35 -30.27
CA SER A 361 4.30 5.02 -31.35
C SER A 361 5.75 4.52 -31.46
N ALA A 362 6.38 4.71 -32.63
CA ALA A 362 7.74 4.22 -32.88
C ALA A 362 8.80 4.83 -31.94
N ASP A 363 8.58 6.06 -31.48
CA ASP A 363 9.40 6.77 -30.49
C ASP A 363 8.99 6.48 -29.04
N GLY A 364 7.92 5.70 -28.82
CA GLY A 364 7.39 5.35 -27.51
C GLY A 364 6.73 6.50 -26.75
N SER A 365 6.59 7.69 -27.35
CA SER A 365 6.03 8.88 -26.69
C SER A 365 4.51 8.83 -26.57
N THR A 366 3.84 7.98 -27.34
CA THR A 366 2.39 7.88 -27.39
C THR A 366 1.96 6.43 -27.20
N VAL A 367 0.96 6.25 -26.33
CA VAL A 367 0.28 4.97 -26.11
C VAL A 367 -1.19 5.10 -26.46
N SER A 368 -1.75 4.11 -27.15
CA SER A 368 -3.18 4.06 -27.47
C SER A 368 -3.78 2.69 -27.20
N LEU A 369 -5.07 2.71 -26.88
CA LEU A 369 -5.89 1.52 -26.72
C LEU A 369 -7.30 1.75 -27.21
N GLU A 370 -7.92 0.71 -27.74
CA GLU A 370 -9.34 0.68 -28.08
C GLU A 370 -10.12 0.12 -26.88
N GLY A 371 -11.27 0.72 -26.57
CA GLY A 371 -12.13 0.25 -25.49
C GLY A 371 -12.84 -1.08 -25.81
N GLY A 372 -13.20 -1.84 -24.77
CA GLY A 372 -14.08 -3.00 -24.91
C GLY A 372 -13.43 -4.38 -24.98
N HIS A 373 -12.09 -4.47 -24.93
CA HIS A 373 -11.42 -5.78 -24.84
C HIS A 373 -11.51 -6.39 -23.43
N PRO A 374 -11.55 -7.73 -23.29
CA PRO A 374 -11.50 -8.39 -21.99
C PRO A 374 -10.08 -8.39 -21.42
N LEU A 375 -9.99 -8.34 -20.09
CA LEU A 375 -8.76 -8.66 -19.34
C LEU A 375 -8.85 -10.12 -18.88
N ARG A 376 -7.74 -10.86 -18.97
CA ARG A 376 -7.67 -12.26 -18.53
C ARG A 376 -6.86 -12.35 -17.25
N ALA A 377 -7.41 -13.01 -16.24
CA ALA A 377 -6.74 -13.21 -14.98
C ALA A 377 -5.43 -13.99 -15.17
N THR A 378 -4.43 -13.68 -14.33
CA THR A 378 -3.09 -14.24 -14.43
C THR A 378 -2.44 -14.38 -13.05
N THR A 379 -1.20 -14.91 -13.01
CA THR A 379 -0.37 -14.90 -11.80
C THR A 379 0.59 -13.72 -11.84
N ILE A 380 0.67 -12.97 -10.74
CA ILE A 380 1.53 -11.81 -10.58
C ILE A 380 2.44 -12.03 -9.40
N ASP A 381 3.74 -12.13 -9.64
CA ASP A 381 4.73 -12.03 -8.57
C ASP A 381 5.27 -10.59 -8.57
N VAL A 382 4.86 -9.82 -7.56
CA VAL A 382 5.16 -8.39 -7.44
C VAL A 382 6.65 -8.21 -7.16
N PRO A 383 7.39 -7.51 -8.04
CA PRO A 383 8.79 -7.19 -7.80
C PRO A 383 8.99 -6.38 -6.52
N SER A 384 10.13 -6.56 -5.85
CA SER A 384 10.52 -5.74 -4.72
C SER A 384 10.69 -4.28 -5.17
N ASP A 385 10.22 -3.32 -4.37
CA ASP A 385 10.21 -1.89 -4.74
C ASP A 385 11.62 -1.32 -4.80
N ILE A 386 12.00 -0.75 -5.95
CA ILE A 386 13.28 -0.07 -6.11
C ILE A 386 13.38 1.19 -5.23
N SER A 387 12.26 1.86 -4.94
CA SER A 387 12.23 2.99 -4.00
C SER A 387 12.62 2.55 -2.59
N SER A 388 12.18 1.36 -2.17
CA SER A 388 12.56 0.78 -0.87
C SER A 388 13.98 0.24 -0.90
N ALA A 389 14.38 -0.43 -1.99
CA ALA A 389 15.73 -0.93 -2.20
C ALA A 389 16.78 0.20 -2.16
N THR A 390 16.41 1.40 -2.63
CA THR A 390 17.29 2.59 -2.68
C THR A 390 17.94 2.90 -1.35
N PHE A 391 17.22 2.79 -0.23
CA PHE A 391 17.79 3.10 1.08
C PHE A 391 18.94 2.15 1.42
N PHE A 392 18.82 0.87 1.10
CA PHE A 392 19.88 -0.11 1.33
C PHE A 392 21.00 -0.05 0.27
N LEU A 393 20.69 0.34 -0.97
CA LEU A 393 21.72 0.66 -1.96
C LEU A 393 22.58 1.83 -1.47
N VAL A 394 21.97 2.95 -1.08
CA VAL A 394 22.72 4.10 -0.58
C VAL A 394 23.46 3.75 0.71
N ALA A 395 22.81 3.06 1.65
CA ALA A 395 23.44 2.65 2.91
C ALA A 395 24.72 1.83 2.66
N ALA A 396 24.73 0.92 1.68
CA ALA A 396 25.91 0.12 1.34
C ALA A 396 26.97 0.96 0.61
N ALA A 397 26.54 1.89 -0.25
CA ALA A 397 27.43 2.78 -0.99
C ALA A 397 28.19 3.75 -0.07
N ILE A 398 27.58 4.21 1.02
CA ILE A 398 28.17 5.22 1.90
C ILE A 398 29.00 4.63 3.06
N CYS A 399 28.84 3.33 3.36
CA CYS A 399 29.37 2.70 4.56
C CYS A 399 30.58 1.78 4.24
N PRO A 400 31.82 2.15 4.63
CA PRO A 400 33.02 1.37 4.33
C PRO A 400 32.94 -0.09 4.74
N GLY A 401 33.35 -1.00 3.84
CA GLY A 401 33.37 -2.44 4.09
C GLY A 401 32.01 -3.15 3.92
N SER A 402 31.00 -2.46 3.38
CA SER A 402 29.67 -3.04 3.13
C SER A 402 29.60 -3.96 1.92
N ASP A 403 28.73 -4.96 2.00
CA ASP A 403 28.45 -5.95 0.94
C ASP A 403 27.01 -6.47 1.08
N VAL A 404 26.09 -5.95 0.25
CA VAL A 404 24.66 -6.19 0.37
C VAL A 404 24.10 -6.73 -0.95
N VAL A 405 23.22 -7.73 -0.86
CA VAL A 405 22.42 -8.21 -2.00
C VAL A 405 20.94 -7.96 -1.75
N LEU A 406 20.31 -7.21 -2.64
CA LEU A 406 18.88 -6.93 -2.64
C LEU A 406 18.18 -7.84 -3.64
N GLU A 407 17.25 -8.64 -3.15
CA GLU A 407 16.62 -9.70 -3.92
C GLU A 407 15.39 -9.20 -4.67
N HIS A 408 15.25 -9.70 -5.91
CA HIS A 408 14.01 -9.60 -6.67
C HIS A 408 13.54 -8.15 -6.90
N VAL A 409 14.48 -7.21 -7.06
CA VAL A 409 14.19 -5.78 -7.25
C VAL A 409 13.68 -5.53 -8.67
N GLY A 410 12.58 -4.79 -8.78
CA GLY A 410 12.10 -4.29 -10.07
C GLY A 410 13.11 -3.35 -10.71
N ILE A 411 13.58 -3.69 -11.91
CA ILE A 411 14.56 -2.92 -12.68
C ILE A 411 13.93 -2.31 -13.93
N ASN A 412 12.68 -1.88 -13.82
CA ASN A 412 11.98 -1.20 -14.91
C ASN A 412 12.78 0.05 -15.35
N PRO A 413 13.13 0.21 -16.64
CA PRO A 413 13.91 1.34 -17.13
C PRO A 413 13.36 2.71 -16.73
N THR A 414 12.05 2.81 -16.51
CA THR A 414 11.36 4.04 -16.09
C THR A 414 11.53 4.37 -14.59
N ARG A 415 12.23 3.50 -13.83
CA ARG A 415 12.39 3.57 -12.37
C ARG A 415 13.82 3.39 -11.86
N ILE A 416 14.77 3.01 -12.72
CA ILE A 416 16.16 2.71 -12.32
C ILE A 416 17.07 3.94 -12.28
N GLY A 417 16.53 5.16 -12.24
CA GLY A 417 17.34 6.38 -12.25
C GLY A 417 18.35 6.41 -11.09
N VAL A 418 17.97 5.90 -9.92
CA VAL A 418 18.87 5.76 -8.76
C VAL A 418 20.08 4.87 -9.05
N ILE A 419 19.90 3.75 -9.78
CA ILE A 419 21.00 2.84 -10.14
C ILE A 419 21.94 3.56 -11.11
N ASN A 420 21.37 4.26 -12.09
CA ASN A 420 22.14 5.00 -13.09
C ASN A 420 22.95 6.12 -12.44
N ILE A 421 22.34 6.89 -11.53
CA ILE A 421 23.00 7.98 -10.81
C ILE A 421 24.08 7.44 -9.87
N LEU A 422 23.80 6.40 -9.08
CA LEU A 422 24.82 5.81 -8.20
C LEU A 422 26.01 5.25 -8.99
N LYS A 423 25.77 4.60 -10.14
CA LYS A 423 26.85 4.16 -11.04
C LYS A 423 27.63 5.34 -11.63
N LEU A 424 26.94 6.42 -12.00
CA LEU A 424 27.60 7.66 -12.45
C LEU A 424 28.50 8.23 -11.35
N MET A 425 28.07 8.16 -10.09
CA MET A 425 28.87 8.54 -8.91
C MET A 425 29.99 7.54 -8.57
N GLY A 426 30.10 6.41 -9.27
CA GLY A 426 31.16 5.42 -9.07
C GLY A 426 30.82 4.25 -8.14
N ALA A 427 29.54 4.06 -7.78
CA ALA A 427 29.13 2.94 -6.94
C ALA A 427 29.35 1.56 -7.63
N ASP A 428 29.83 0.58 -6.87
CA ASP A 428 29.98 -0.81 -7.32
C ASP A 428 28.64 -1.56 -7.23
N ILE A 429 27.81 -1.41 -8.27
CA ILE A 429 26.50 -2.06 -8.39
C ILE A 429 26.49 -3.05 -9.54
N SER A 430 26.29 -4.33 -9.21
CA SER A 430 26.12 -5.43 -10.16
C SER A 430 24.65 -5.86 -10.25
N ILE A 431 24.14 -5.99 -11.47
CA ILE A 431 22.79 -6.52 -11.75
C ILE A 431 22.93 -8.01 -12.05
N LEU A 432 22.33 -8.85 -11.21
CA LEU A 432 22.45 -10.31 -11.29
C LEU A 432 21.07 -10.93 -11.59
N ASN A 433 21.08 -12.11 -12.22
CA ASN A 433 19.87 -12.92 -12.49
C ASN A 433 18.68 -12.15 -13.10
N PRO A 434 18.88 -11.34 -14.18
CA PRO A 434 17.80 -10.59 -14.79
C PRO A 434 16.77 -11.52 -15.42
N ARG A 435 15.49 -11.24 -15.17
CA ARG A 435 14.34 -11.99 -15.69
C ARG A 435 13.13 -11.09 -15.88
N SER A 436 12.08 -11.60 -16.52
CA SER A 436 10.78 -10.94 -16.63
C SER A 436 9.74 -11.68 -15.79
N VAL A 437 8.95 -10.94 -15.01
CA VAL A 437 7.90 -11.47 -14.15
C VAL A 437 6.66 -10.59 -14.31
N GLY A 438 5.56 -11.15 -14.81
CA GLY A 438 4.32 -10.38 -15.03
C GLY A 438 4.48 -9.17 -15.97
N GLY A 439 5.43 -9.21 -16.91
CA GLY A 439 5.75 -8.09 -17.81
C GLY A 439 6.75 -7.05 -17.26
N GLU A 440 7.12 -7.18 -15.99
CA GLU A 440 8.09 -6.31 -15.33
C GLU A 440 9.49 -6.95 -15.30
N PRO A 441 10.56 -6.21 -15.63
CA PRO A 441 11.91 -6.72 -15.52
C PRO A 441 12.37 -6.70 -14.06
N VAL A 442 13.00 -7.79 -13.62
CA VAL A 442 13.39 -8.03 -12.23
C VAL A 442 14.80 -8.58 -12.18
N ALA A 443 15.58 -8.17 -11.18
CA ALA A 443 16.94 -8.67 -10.95
C ALA A 443 17.29 -8.71 -9.46
N GLU A 444 18.43 -9.31 -9.15
CA GLU A 444 19.12 -9.08 -7.88
C GLU A 444 20.10 -7.92 -8.05
N LEU A 445 20.21 -7.05 -7.04
CA LEU A 445 21.18 -5.96 -7.03
C LEU A 445 22.22 -6.27 -5.96
N ALA A 446 23.44 -6.58 -6.39
CA ALA A 446 24.59 -6.72 -5.50
C ALA A 446 25.34 -5.39 -5.46
N ILE A 447 25.58 -4.88 -4.25
CA ILE A 447 26.28 -3.62 -4.04
C ILE A 447 27.37 -3.77 -2.99
N LYS A 448 28.56 -3.26 -3.33
CA LYS A 448 29.70 -3.18 -2.43
C LYS A 448 30.10 -1.74 -2.22
N TYR A 449 30.72 -1.47 -1.07
CA TYR A 449 31.29 -0.16 -0.84
C TYR A 449 32.37 0.17 -1.88
N ALA A 450 32.25 1.34 -2.49
CA ALA A 450 33.27 1.97 -3.32
C ALA A 450 33.22 3.50 -3.08
N PRO A 451 34.36 4.21 -3.06
CA PRO A 451 34.35 5.67 -2.94
C PRO A 451 33.53 6.33 -4.05
N LEU A 452 32.62 7.22 -3.65
CA LEU A 452 31.78 7.98 -4.59
C LEU A 452 32.46 9.30 -4.98
N HIS A 453 32.09 9.85 -6.13
CA HIS A 453 32.44 11.20 -6.57
C HIS A 453 31.20 12.01 -6.93
N GLY A 454 31.31 13.33 -6.78
CA GLY A 454 30.25 14.27 -7.09
C GLY A 454 29.97 14.36 -8.59
N VAL A 455 28.71 14.59 -8.94
CA VAL A 455 28.24 14.59 -10.34
C VAL A 455 27.20 15.69 -10.58
N THR A 456 27.13 16.20 -11.81
CA THR A 456 25.93 16.92 -12.26
C THR A 456 24.91 15.90 -12.72
N ILE A 457 23.77 15.82 -12.04
CA ILE A 457 22.73 14.82 -12.31
C ILE A 457 22.08 15.14 -13.67
N PRO A 458 22.09 14.21 -14.64
CA PRO A 458 21.47 14.46 -15.94
C PRO A 458 19.95 14.62 -15.81
N GLU A 459 19.39 15.62 -16.49
CA GLU A 459 17.95 15.91 -16.46
C GLU A 459 17.09 14.69 -16.84
N SER A 460 17.58 13.86 -17.76
CA SER A 460 16.90 12.63 -18.19
C SER A 460 16.73 11.58 -17.09
N GLN A 461 17.52 11.64 -16.00
CA GLN A 461 17.42 10.73 -14.86
C GLN A 461 16.43 11.21 -13.79
N ILE A 462 16.08 12.50 -13.79
CA ILE A 462 15.24 13.12 -12.75
C ILE A 462 13.86 12.47 -12.68
N PRO A 463 13.11 12.28 -13.79
CA PRO A 463 11.81 11.61 -13.72
C PRO A 463 11.90 10.15 -13.26
N LEU A 464 13.05 9.51 -13.48
CA LEU A 464 13.31 8.10 -13.20
C LEU A 464 13.76 7.85 -11.75
N ALA A 465 14.17 8.90 -11.03
CA ALA A 465 14.69 8.86 -9.65
C ALA A 465 14.00 9.88 -8.72
N ILE A 466 12.88 10.47 -9.13
CA ILE A 466 12.27 11.63 -8.44
C ILE A 466 11.97 11.35 -6.97
N ASP A 467 11.67 10.10 -6.63
CA ASP A 467 11.34 9.72 -5.27
C ASP A 467 12.58 9.24 -4.47
N GLU A 468 13.71 9.03 -5.14
CA GLU A 468 14.96 8.49 -4.59
C GLU A 468 15.96 9.59 -4.18
N PHE A 469 15.71 10.84 -4.59
CA PHE A 469 16.58 11.98 -4.29
C PHE A 469 16.90 12.19 -2.81
N PRO A 470 15.97 12.04 -1.84
CA PRO A 470 16.32 12.13 -0.43
C PRO A 470 17.49 11.21 -0.03
N ALA A 471 17.52 9.97 -0.51
CA ALA A 471 18.62 9.06 -0.26
C ALA A 471 19.87 9.41 -1.09
N LEU A 472 19.71 9.80 -2.36
CA LEU A 472 20.83 10.24 -3.20
C LEU A 472 21.54 11.48 -2.64
N PHE A 473 20.85 12.37 -1.95
CA PHE A 473 21.47 13.51 -1.27
C PHE A 473 22.38 13.09 -0.12
N ILE A 474 22.05 12.01 0.59
CA ILE A 474 22.94 11.41 1.60
C ILE A 474 24.16 10.76 0.93
N ALA A 475 23.99 10.12 -0.23
CA ALA A 475 25.12 9.63 -1.02
C ALA A 475 26.04 10.77 -1.48
N ALA A 476 25.46 11.88 -1.94
CA ALA A 476 26.19 13.08 -2.37
C ALA A 476 26.98 13.74 -1.22
N ALA A 477 26.43 13.74 -0.01
CA ALA A 477 27.09 14.33 1.17
C ALA A 477 28.42 13.64 1.53
N VAL A 478 28.64 12.39 1.11
CA VAL A 478 29.90 11.65 1.31
C VAL A 478 30.68 11.39 0.03
N ALA A 479 30.26 11.97 -1.09
CA ALA A 479 30.94 11.82 -2.36
C ALA A 479 32.09 12.83 -2.47
N GLN A 480 33.16 12.50 -3.19
CA GLN A 480 34.25 13.44 -3.43
C GLN A 480 33.81 14.59 -4.36
N GLY A 481 33.72 15.80 -3.83
CA GLY A 481 33.41 17.01 -4.61
C GLY A 481 31.91 17.34 -4.64
N GLU A 482 31.51 18.18 -5.58
CA GLU A 482 30.13 18.70 -5.63
C GLU A 482 29.19 17.81 -6.43
N THR A 483 27.97 17.63 -5.93
CA THR A 483 26.84 17.06 -6.68
C THR A 483 25.79 18.13 -6.91
N VAL A 484 25.30 18.25 -8.15
CA VAL A 484 24.35 19.29 -8.56
C VAL A 484 23.08 18.67 -9.15
N LEU A 485 21.91 19.05 -8.61
CA LEU A 485 20.59 18.77 -9.15
C LEU A 485 19.91 20.08 -9.58
N ARG A 486 19.33 20.11 -10.78
CA ARG A 486 18.53 21.19 -11.37
C ARG A 486 17.28 20.61 -12.04
N GLY A 487 16.23 21.40 -12.30
CA GLY A 487 15.01 20.92 -12.97
C GLY A 487 14.15 19.90 -12.19
N ALA A 488 14.19 19.95 -10.86
CA ALA A 488 13.51 19.02 -9.96
C ALA A 488 12.42 19.71 -9.09
N GLU A 489 11.69 20.69 -9.64
CA GLU A 489 10.64 21.45 -8.93
C GLU A 489 9.55 20.55 -8.34
N GLU A 490 9.29 19.41 -8.98
CA GLU A 490 8.30 18.41 -8.56
C GLU A 490 8.59 17.82 -7.17
N LEU A 491 9.84 17.91 -6.66
CA LEU A 491 10.19 17.53 -5.28
C LEU A 491 9.54 18.43 -4.22
N ARG A 492 9.14 19.66 -4.57
CA ARG A 492 8.55 20.62 -3.64
C ARG A 492 7.07 20.35 -3.34
N VAL A 493 6.41 19.57 -4.18
CA VAL A 493 4.94 19.34 -4.14
C VAL A 493 4.60 17.86 -3.87
N LYS A 494 5.51 17.13 -3.20
CA LYS A 494 5.30 15.75 -2.75
C LYS A 494 4.51 15.72 -1.43
N GLU A 495 4.79 14.77 -0.56
CA GLU A 495 4.20 14.71 0.79
C GLU A 495 4.61 15.92 1.64
N SER A 496 5.82 16.43 1.40
CA SER A 496 6.38 17.67 1.92
C SER A 496 7.19 18.38 0.82
N ASP A 497 7.73 19.57 1.12
CA ASP A 497 8.80 20.14 0.30
C ASP A 497 10.12 19.40 0.61
N ARG A 498 10.40 18.36 -0.18
CA ARG A 498 11.55 17.48 0.04
C ARG A 498 12.88 18.19 -0.17
N LEU A 499 12.96 19.21 -1.02
CA LEU A 499 14.19 19.98 -1.20
C LEU A 499 14.52 20.77 0.06
N ALA A 500 13.54 21.53 0.56
CA ALA A 500 13.71 22.34 1.77
C ALA A 500 14.01 21.48 3.01
N ALA A 501 13.28 20.38 3.16
CA ALA A 501 13.43 19.51 4.32
C ALA A 501 14.76 18.74 4.31
N MET A 502 15.22 18.27 3.14
CA MET A 502 16.54 17.65 3.03
C MET A 502 17.67 18.65 3.25
N ALA A 503 17.60 19.87 2.68
CA ALA A 503 18.61 20.90 2.92
C ALA A 503 18.74 21.25 4.41
N ALA A 504 17.62 21.50 5.08
CA ALA A 504 17.61 21.80 6.52
C ALA A 504 18.20 20.66 7.36
N GLY A 505 17.93 19.41 6.99
CA GLY A 505 18.50 18.25 7.69
C GLY A 505 19.99 18.05 7.40
N LEU A 506 20.43 18.27 6.15
CA LEU A 506 21.85 18.23 5.75
C LEU A 506 22.69 19.28 6.50
N GLU A 507 22.21 20.52 6.56
CA GLU A 507 22.85 21.60 7.33
C GLU A 507 22.99 21.23 8.81
N ARG A 508 21.96 20.62 9.41
CA ARG A 508 21.98 20.18 10.82
C ARG A 508 23.02 19.10 11.11
N ILE A 509 23.29 18.23 10.15
CA ILE A 509 24.33 17.20 10.28
C ILE A 509 25.72 17.68 9.83
N GLY A 510 25.86 18.98 9.49
CA GLY A 510 27.13 19.62 9.15
C GLY A 510 27.53 19.51 7.67
N VAL A 511 26.60 19.23 6.77
CA VAL A 511 26.85 19.16 5.32
C VAL A 511 26.52 20.51 4.69
N ASP A 512 27.46 21.04 3.91
CA ASP A 512 27.26 22.27 3.14
C ASP A 512 26.42 22.00 1.88
N CYS A 513 25.35 22.76 1.72
CA CYS A 513 24.49 22.69 0.54
C CYS A 513 23.90 24.06 0.19
N GLU A 514 23.71 24.30 -1.11
CA GLU A 514 23.06 25.50 -1.64
C GLU A 514 21.77 25.11 -2.35
N MET A 515 20.62 25.62 -1.90
CA MET A 515 19.34 25.40 -2.56
C MET A 515 19.15 26.32 -3.77
N PHE A 516 18.66 25.76 -4.86
CA PHE A 516 18.07 26.49 -5.98
C PHE A 516 16.54 26.45 -5.90
N THR A 517 15.87 27.25 -6.73
CA THR A 517 14.41 27.14 -6.88
C THR A 517 13.99 25.77 -7.41
N ASP A 518 14.81 25.19 -8.29
CA ASP A 518 14.57 23.96 -9.04
C ASP A 518 15.50 22.80 -8.62
N GLY A 519 16.22 22.91 -7.51
CA GLY A 519 17.14 21.84 -7.12
C GLY A 519 18.06 22.22 -5.96
N ILE A 520 19.22 21.57 -5.89
CA ILE A 520 20.18 21.70 -4.80
C ILE A 520 21.60 21.35 -5.27
N ARG A 521 22.61 22.07 -4.77
CA ARG A 521 24.03 21.70 -4.83
C ARG A 521 24.46 21.20 -3.46
N ILE A 522 25.18 20.09 -3.40
CA ILE A 522 25.69 19.49 -2.16
C ILE A 522 27.21 19.35 -2.27
N SER A 523 27.93 19.90 -1.31
CA SER A 523 29.39 19.82 -1.18
C SER A 523 29.75 18.56 -0.40
N GLY A 524 30.17 17.49 -1.09
CA GLY A 524 30.46 16.21 -0.48
C GLY A 524 31.92 16.07 0.00
N ASP A 525 32.11 15.31 1.07
CA ASP A 525 33.42 14.93 1.61
C ASP A 525 33.47 13.42 1.92
N PRO A 526 34.37 12.62 1.29
CA PRO A 526 34.53 11.20 1.57
C PRO A 526 34.84 10.89 3.04
N GLU A 527 35.46 11.84 3.76
CA GLU A 527 35.80 11.72 5.17
C GLU A 527 34.74 12.35 6.09
N ALA A 528 33.61 12.79 5.54
CA ALA A 528 32.53 13.41 6.31
C ALA A 528 32.11 12.52 7.49
N CYS A 529 32.08 13.15 8.66
CA CYS A 529 31.59 12.57 9.91
C CYS A 529 30.43 13.44 10.40
N PHE A 530 29.21 12.99 10.15
CA PHE A 530 28.00 13.77 10.37
C PHE A 530 27.78 14.06 11.86
N ALA A 531 27.38 15.28 12.17
CA ALA A 531 27.07 15.67 13.54
C ALA A 531 25.83 14.94 14.08
N ALA A 532 25.83 14.63 15.37
CA ALA A 532 24.61 14.22 16.06
C ALA A 532 23.59 15.37 15.99
N ALA A 533 22.36 15.06 15.58
CA ALA A 533 21.34 16.07 15.33
C ALA A 533 19.93 15.52 15.56
N GLU A 534 19.01 16.44 15.84
CA GLU A 534 17.58 16.18 15.73
C GLU A 534 17.10 16.62 14.35
N ILE A 535 16.36 15.75 13.66
CA ILE A 535 15.88 15.96 12.30
C ILE A 535 14.36 15.79 12.28
N ASP A 536 13.63 16.76 11.72
CA ASP A 536 12.19 16.60 11.51
C ASP A 536 11.93 16.06 10.10
N SER A 537 11.33 14.87 10.00
CA SER A 537 10.93 14.30 8.70
C SER A 537 9.71 14.99 8.08
N LEU A 538 9.01 15.85 8.84
CA LEU A 538 7.75 16.49 8.46
C LEU A 538 6.66 15.47 8.08
N GLY A 539 6.76 14.24 8.60
CA GLY A 539 5.89 13.14 8.24
C GLY A 539 6.19 12.52 6.87
N ASP A 540 7.26 12.92 6.17
CA ASP A 540 7.69 12.28 4.92
C ASP A 540 8.60 11.08 5.22
N HIS A 541 8.09 9.90 4.91
CA HIS A 541 8.76 8.62 5.16
C HIS A 541 10.13 8.51 4.48
N ARG A 542 10.33 9.18 3.34
CA ARG A 542 11.59 9.11 2.58
C ARG A 542 12.69 9.94 3.21
N ILE A 543 12.30 11.08 3.80
CA ILE A 543 13.21 11.90 4.59
C ILE A 543 13.63 11.15 5.85
N ALA A 544 12.66 10.55 6.55
CA ALA A 544 12.93 9.74 7.73
C ALA A 544 13.93 8.59 7.44
N MET A 545 13.70 7.81 6.39
CA MET A 545 14.59 6.71 6.00
C MET A 545 15.94 7.19 5.48
N ALA A 546 16.01 8.32 4.77
CA ALA A 546 17.25 8.91 4.30
C ALA A 546 18.17 9.31 5.47
N PHE A 547 17.64 10.01 6.48
CA PHE A 547 18.43 10.34 7.67
C PHE A 547 18.72 9.13 8.55
N ALA A 548 17.89 8.08 8.53
CA ALA A 548 18.20 6.84 9.22
C ALA A 548 19.45 6.17 8.65
N ILE A 549 19.57 6.07 7.32
CA ILE A 549 20.78 5.52 6.69
C ILE A 549 21.99 6.47 6.81
N ALA A 550 21.76 7.79 6.86
CA ALA A 550 22.83 8.77 7.10
C ALA A 550 23.56 8.52 8.44
N SER A 551 22.88 7.93 9.43
CA SER A 551 23.48 7.60 10.73
C SER A 551 24.68 6.64 10.64
N LEU A 552 24.84 5.90 9.54
CA LEU A 552 26.03 5.08 9.27
C LEU A 552 27.32 5.90 9.15
N ARG A 553 27.19 7.21 8.98
CA ARG A 553 28.30 8.17 8.84
C ARG A 553 28.29 9.22 9.94
N ALA A 554 27.46 9.07 10.98
CA ALA A 554 27.36 10.01 12.07
C ALA A 554 28.32 9.69 13.23
N ALA A 555 28.85 10.75 13.85
CA ALA A 555 29.66 10.68 15.06
C ALA A 555 28.84 10.31 16.31
N GLY A 556 27.51 10.39 16.23
CA GLY A 556 26.59 10.14 17.33
C GLY A 556 25.17 9.86 16.84
N GLU A 557 24.22 9.89 17.76
CA GLU A 557 22.82 9.54 17.48
C GLU A 557 22.14 10.63 16.63
N LEU A 558 21.43 10.21 15.58
CA LEU A 558 20.46 11.02 14.85
C LEU A 558 19.06 10.71 15.41
N ARG A 559 18.38 11.76 15.88
CA ARG A 559 17.04 11.68 16.45
C ARG A 559 16.04 12.23 15.44
N ILE A 560 15.32 11.33 14.78
CA ILE A 560 14.49 11.64 13.61
C ILE A 560 13.02 11.63 14.03
N LEU A 561 12.37 12.79 13.98
CA LEU A 561 11.00 13.00 14.44
C LEU A 561 9.98 12.62 13.36
N ASN A 562 8.75 12.35 13.78
CA ASN A 562 7.58 12.16 12.92
C ASN A 562 7.67 10.97 11.94
N CYS A 563 8.30 9.88 12.36
CA CYS A 563 8.58 8.70 11.53
C CYS A 563 7.40 7.72 11.36
N ALA A 564 6.20 8.04 11.85
CA ALA A 564 5.05 7.11 11.84
C ALA A 564 4.69 6.62 10.43
N ASN A 565 4.82 7.49 9.43
CA ASN A 565 4.51 7.20 8.04
C ASN A 565 5.51 6.25 7.35
N VAL A 566 6.63 5.90 8.00
CA VAL A 566 7.52 4.86 7.45
C VAL A 566 6.79 3.53 7.38
N ALA A 567 6.00 3.18 8.39
CA ALA A 567 5.28 1.92 8.43
C ALA A 567 4.19 1.79 7.34
N THR A 568 3.68 2.90 6.80
CA THR A 568 2.64 2.86 5.76
C THR A 568 3.20 2.49 4.38
N SER A 569 4.49 2.76 4.15
CA SER A 569 5.17 2.53 2.86
C SER A 569 6.26 1.45 2.92
N PHE A 570 6.93 1.29 4.06
CA PHE A 570 7.97 0.29 4.31
C PHE A 570 7.81 -0.32 5.73
N PRO A 571 6.81 -1.20 5.95
CA PRO A 571 6.44 -1.70 7.28
C PRO A 571 7.59 -2.34 8.09
N ASN A 572 8.46 -3.09 7.43
CA ASN A 572 9.57 -3.83 8.04
C ASN A 572 10.93 -3.14 7.87
N PHE A 573 10.96 -1.82 7.63
CA PHE A 573 12.21 -1.07 7.42
C PHE A 573 13.20 -1.28 8.57
N VAL A 574 12.77 -1.04 9.82
CA VAL A 574 13.62 -1.16 11.02
C VAL A 574 14.15 -2.58 11.21
N GLU A 575 13.33 -3.60 10.97
CA GLU A 575 13.71 -5.01 11.09
C GLU A 575 14.78 -5.40 10.04
N LEU A 576 14.57 -5.00 8.78
CA LEU A 576 15.54 -5.24 7.72
C LEU A 576 16.83 -4.44 7.92
N SER A 577 16.74 -3.21 8.44
CA SER A 577 17.89 -2.41 8.83
C SER A 577 18.74 -3.14 9.86
N SER A 578 18.13 -3.63 10.95
CA SER A 578 18.85 -4.37 11.99
C SER A 578 19.49 -5.66 11.44
N THR A 579 18.79 -6.39 10.59
CA THR A 579 19.31 -7.60 9.92
C THR A 579 20.57 -7.34 9.10
N LEU A 580 20.65 -6.15 8.48
CA LEU A 580 21.81 -5.73 7.71
C LEU A 580 22.91 -5.06 8.53
N GLY A 581 22.70 -4.77 9.82
CA GLY A 581 23.67 -4.10 10.70
C GLY A 581 23.45 -2.59 10.86
N LEU A 582 22.32 -2.04 10.41
CA LEU A 582 21.87 -0.68 10.68
C LEU A 582 20.91 -0.67 11.89
N GLU A 583 21.42 -0.24 13.03
CA GLU A 583 20.65 -0.17 14.28
C GLU A 583 19.76 1.07 14.34
N ILE A 584 18.45 0.86 14.51
CA ILE A 584 17.45 1.92 14.65
C ILE A 584 16.56 1.56 15.85
N ARG A 585 16.53 2.41 16.87
CA ARG A 585 15.59 2.29 17.99
C ARG A 585 14.35 3.13 17.73
N VAL A 586 13.17 2.59 18.03
CA VAL A 586 11.89 3.29 17.86
C VAL A 586 11.40 3.74 19.23
N GLU A 587 11.18 5.05 19.39
CA GLU A 587 10.55 5.63 20.57
C GLU A 587 9.14 6.12 20.21
N HIS A 588 8.20 5.91 21.13
CA HIS A 588 6.85 6.48 21.05
C HIS A 588 6.77 7.62 22.05
N ALA A 589 6.85 8.85 21.57
CA ALA A 589 6.77 10.06 22.39
C ALA A 589 5.33 10.37 22.81
#